data_AF-A0A5B7JUU3-F1
#
_entry.id   AF-A0A5B7JUU3-F1
#
_cell.length_a   1.000
_cell.length_b   1.000
_cell.length_c   1.000
_cell.angle_alpha   90.00
_cell.angle_beta   90.00
_cell.angle_gamma   90.00
#
_symmetry.space_group_name_H-M   'P 1'
#
loop_
_entity.id
_entity.type
_entity.pdbx_description
1 polymer ?
#
loop_
_entity_poly.entity_id
_entity_poly.type
_entity_poly.pdbx_seq_one_letter_code
_entity_poly.pdbx_strand_id
1 'polypeptide(L)' 'MLTNMRVAFQYMDKDMMKKIITRMIHPKLEHAAVDIRRLERIQKIATKMVPELKDLTYEEQLKEMGLPTLQDRRE' A
#
# COMPACT_ATOMS: atom_id res chain seq x y z
N MET A 1 -0.46 -13.03 -0.47
CA MET A 1 -1.53 -12.09 -0.89
C MET A 1 -1.06 -11.18 -2.01
N LEU A 2 -0.13 -10.23 -1.77
CA LEU A 2 0.39 -9.33 -2.81
C LEU A 2 1.04 -10.09 -3.99
N THR A 3 1.76 -11.18 -3.72
CA THR A 3 2.35 -12.05 -4.77
C THR A 3 1.31 -12.60 -5.73
N ASN A 4 0.18 -13.08 -5.21
CA ASN A 4 -0.89 -13.65 -6.05
C ASN A 4 -1.58 -12.56 -6.86
N MET A 5 -1.75 -11.35 -6.29
CA MET A 5 -2.26 -10.19 -7.02
C MET A 5 -1.34 -9.80 -8.17
N ARG A 6 -0.01 -9.81 -7.96
CA ARG A 6 0.97 -9.51 -9.01
C ARG A 6 0.87 -10.48 -10.20
N VAL A 7 0.58 -11.75 -9.92
CA VAL A 7 0.44 -12.79 -10.95
C VAL A 7 -0.92 -12.68 -11.65
N ALA A 8 -1.98 -12.34 -10.92
CA ALA A 8 -3.34 -12.29 -11.44
C ALA A 8 -3.64 -11.05 -12.31
N PHE A 9 -2.97 -9.93 -12.07
CA PHE A 9 -3.21 -8.68 -12.79
C PHE A 9 -1.99 -8.31 -13.64
N GLN A 10 -2.18 -8.25 -14.97
CA GLN A 10 -1.14 -7.85 -15.92
C GLN A 10 -0.74 -6.37 -15.77
N TYR A 11 -1.69 -5.54 -15.35
CA TYR A 11 -1.49 -4.12 -15.05
C TYR A 11 -2.20 -3.76 -13.74
N MET A 12 -1.60 -2.87 -12.97
CA MET A 12 -2.16 -2.38 -11.72
C MET A 12 -2.03 -0.86 -11.67
N ASP A 13 -3.16 -0.18 -11.76
CA ASP A 13 -3.22 1.28 -11.67
C ASP A 13 -3.30 1.78 -10.23
N LYS A 14 -3.17 3.10 -10.08
CA LYS A 14 -3.18 3.81 -8.79
C LYS A 14 -4.49 3.60 -8.03
N ASP A 15 -5.63 3.63 -8.71
CA ASP A 15 -6.95 3.54 -8.07
C ASP A 15 -7.24 2.13 -7.55
N MET A 16 -6.87 1.10 -8.31
CA MET A 16 -6.93 -0.29 -7.88
C MET A 16 -6.08 -0.52 -6.64
N MET A 17 -4.83 -0.04 -6.67
CA MET A 17 -3.92 -0.20 -5.53
C MET A 17 -4.41 0.56 -4.30
N LYS A 18 -4.89 1.79 -4.47
CA LYS A 18 -5.49 2.58 -3.39
C LYS A 18 -6.64 1.85 -2.71
N LYS A 19 -7.52 1.19 -3.49
CA LYS A 19 -8.63 0.38 -2.95
C LYS A 19 -8.11 -0.83 -2.14
N ILE A 20 -7.07 -1.50 -2.62
CA ILE A 20 -6.46 -2.65 -1.91
C ILE A 20 -5.86 -2.19 -0.58
N ILE A 21 -5.04 -1.14 -0.57
CA ILE A 21 -4.42 -0.61 0.64
C ILE A 21 -5.50 -0.20 1.65
N THR A 22 -6.49 0.57 1.18
CA THR A 22 -7.58 1.07 2.04
C THR A 22 -8.45 -0.02 2.62
N ARG A 23 -8.79 -1.07 1.85
CA ARG A 23 -9.71 -2.13 2.31
C ARG A 23 -9.02 -3.30 3.00
N MET A 24 -7.72 -3.51 2.79
CA MET A 24 -7.04 -4.71 3.28
C MET A 24 -5.88 -4.43 4.22
N ILE A 25 -5.23 -3.28 4.11
CA ILE A 25 -4.08 -2.91 4.96
C ILE A 25 -4.55 -2.05 6.13
N HIS A 26 -5.33 -1.00 5.88
CA HIS A 26 -5.82 -0.12 6.95
C HIS A 26 -6.64 -0.82 8.04
N PRO A 27 -7.60 -1.73 7.74
CA PRO A 27 -8.36 -2.37 8.80
C PRO A 27 -7.51 -3.27 9.70
N LYS A 28 -6.38 -3.78 9.18
CA LYS A 28 -5.42 -4.58 9.96
C LYS A 28 -4.61 -3.73 10.94
N LEU A 29 -4.45 -2.43 10.66
CA LEU A 29 -3.87 -1.47 11.61
C LEU A 29 -4.82 -1.23 12.79
N GLU A 30 -6.13 -1.18 12.52
CA GLU A 30 -7.16 -0.86 13.52
C GLU A 30 -7.51 -2.06 14.43
N HIS A 31 -7.55 -3.28 13.88
CA HIS A 31 -8.12 -4.45 14.59
C HIS A 31 -7.11 -5.39 15.23
N ALA A 32 -5.81 -5.20 14.99
CA ALA A 32 -4.81 -6.11 15.53
C ALA A 32 -3.60 -5.33 16.05
N ALA A 33 -3.01 -5.83 17.13
CA ALA A 33 -1.69 -5.42 17.62
C ALA A 33 -0.58 -5.85 16.64
N VAL A 34 -0.77 -5.59 15.35
CA VAL A 34 0.19 -5.87 14.30
C VAL A 34 1.28 -4.82 14.40
N ASP A 35 2.53 -5.27 14.30
CA ASP A 35 3.67 -4.38 14.16
C ASP A 35 3.46 -3.45 12.96
N ILE A 36 3.30 -2.16 13.23
CA ILE A 36 3.12 -1.09 12.24
C ILE A 36 4.24 -1.14 11.21
N ARG A 37 5.48 -1.44 11.62
CA ARG A 37 6.63 -1.55 10.71
C ARG A 37 6.44 -2.66 9.70
N ARG A 38 5.78 -3.75 10.09
CA ARG A 38 5.47 -4.87 9.20
C ARG A 38 4.38 -4.50 8.20
N LEU A 39 3.33 -3.80 8.63
CA LEU A 39 2.28 -3.31 7.73
C LEU A 39 2.82 -2.24 6.76
N GLU A 40 3.70 -1.35 7.22
CA GLU A 40 4.31 -0.31 6.40
C GLU A 40 5.16 -0.92 5.28
N ARG A 41 5.91 -1.99 5.57
CA ARG A 41 6.63 -2.76 4.53
C ARG A 41 5.68 -3.35 3.50
N ILE A 42 4.51 -3.83 3.91
CA ILE A 42 3.49 -4.37 2.99
C ILE A 42 2.93 -3.25 2.12
N GLN A 43 2.63 -2.07 2.69
CA GLN A 43 2.21 -0.90 1.94
C GLN A 43 3.26 -0.49 0.91
N LYS A 44 4.53 -0.38 1.31
CA LYS A 44 5.64 -0.04 0.40
C LYS A 44 5.87 -1.04 -0.73
N ILE A 45 5.64 -2.32 -0.49
CA ILE A 45 5.70 -3.33 -1.57
C ILE A 45 4.51 -3.17 -2.51
N ALA A 46 3.32 -2.93 -1.94
CA ALA A 46 2.09 -2.74 -2.69
C ALA A 46 2.15 -1.50 -3.60
N THR A 47 2.62 -0.35 -3.09
CA THR A 47 2.78 0.88 -3.88
C THR A 47 3.73 0.69 -5.07
N LYS A 48 4.80 -0.09 -4.90
CA LYS A 48 5.75 -0.44 -5.97
C LYS A 48 5.21 -1.37 -7.05
N MET A 49 4.05 -2.00 -6.83
CA MET A 49 3.41 -2.82 -7.85
C MET A 49 2.73 -1.98 -8.93
N VAL A 50 2.50 -0.69 -8.67
CA VAL A 50 1.98 0.25 -9.66
C VAL A 50 3.12 0.73 -10.55
N PRO A 51 3.13 0.42 -11.86
CA PRO A 51 4.24 0.75 -12.75
C PRO A 51 4.55 2.26 -12.80
N GLU A 52 3.51 3.09 -12.78
CA GLU A 52 3.60 4.56 -12.80
C GLU A 52 4.35 5.14 -11.58
N LEU A 53 4.45 4.39 -10.50
CA LEU A 53 5.00 4.83 -9.22
C LEU A 53 6.35 4.18 -8.90
N LYS A 54 6.88 3.33 -9.79
CA LYS A 54 8.02 2.45 -9.51
C LYS A 54 9.31 3.21 -9.21
N ASP A 55 9.55 4.32 -9.90
CA ASP A 55 10.78 5.10 -9.81
C ASP A 55 10.72 6.22 -8.76
N LEU A 56 9.54 6.41 -8.15
CA LEU A 56 9.32 7.40 -7.11
C LEU A 56 9.77 6.89 -5.73
N THR A 57 10.19 7.83 -4.89
CA THR A 57 10.42 7.55 -3.46
C THR A 57 9.12 7.14 -2.78
N TYR A 58 9.21 6.47 -1.63
CA TYR A 58 8.01 5.97 -0.95
C TYR A 58 7.03 7.09 -0.57
N GLU A 59 7.55 8.24 -0.12
CA GLU A 59 6.72 9.39 0.24
C GLU A 59 6.02 9.98 -0.99
N GLU A 60 6.71 10.09 -2.13
CA GLU A 60 6.12 10.52 -3.39
C GLU A 60 5.05 9.55 -3.89
N GLN A 61 5.27 8.23 -3.76
CA GLN A 61 4.27 7.22 -4.11
C GLN A 61 2.98 7.41 -3.31
N LEU A 62 3.09 7.65 -2.01
CA LEU A 62 1.95 7.90 -1.14
C LEU A 62 1.23 9.20 -1.48
N LYS A 63 1.98 10.27 -1.74
CA LYS A 63 1.44 11.57 -2.17
C LYS A 63 0.66 11.45 -3.48
N GLU A 64 1.21 10.78 -4.47
CA GLU A 64 0.57 10.54 -5.78
C GLU A 64 -0.73 9.74 -5.66
N MET A 65 -0.84 8.85 -4.67
CA MET A 65 -2.07 8.10 -4.40
C MET A 65 -3.01 8.78 -3.41
N GLY A 66 -2.60 9.89 -2.79
CA GLY A 66 -3.32 10.54 -1.70
C GLY A 66 -3.54 9.60 -0.52
N LEU A 67 -2.49 8.88 -0.11
CA LEU A 67 -2.47 7.97 1.03
C LEU A 67 -1.55 8.52 2.14
N PRO A 68 -1.91 8.40 3.42
CA PRO A 68 -0.99 8.69 4.52
C PRO A 68 -0.02 7.51 4.75
N THR A 69 1.04 7.72 5.52
CA THR A 69 1.78 6.59 6.11
C THR A 69 0.90 5.90 7.16
N LEU A 70 1.18 4.63 7.50
CA LEU A 70 0.41 3.97 8.57
C LEU A 70 0.78 4.51 9.95
N GLN A 71 1.94 5.16 10.09
CA GLN A 71 2.31 5.88 11.30
C GLN A 71 1.40 7.09 11.49
N ASP A 72 1.30 7.96 10.48
CA ASP A 72 0.46 9.17 10.53
C ASP A 72 -1.03 8.84 10.68
N ARG A 73 -1.46 7.66 10.23
CA ARG A 73 -2.86 7.23 10.35
C ARG A 73 -3.23 6.74 11.76
N ARG A 74 -2.26 6.30 12.56
CA ARG A 74 -2.50 5.75 13.91
C ARG A 74 -2.55 6.84 14.97
N GLU A 75 -1.81 7.93 14.76
CA GLU A 75 -1.85 9.14 15.57
C GLU A 75 -3.12 9.96 15.31
#